data_AF-A0A364NB61-F1
#
_entry.id   AF-A0A364NB61-F1
#
_cell.length_a   1.000
_cell.length_b   1.000
_cell.length_c   1.000
_cell.angle_alpha   90.00
_cell.angle_beta   90.00
_cell.angle_gamma   90.00
#
_symmetry.space_group_name_H-M   'P 1'
#
loop_
_entity.id
_entity.type
_entity.pdbx_description
1 polymer ?
#
loop_
_entity_poly.entity_id
_entity_poly.type
_entity_poly.pdbx_seq_one_letter_code
_entity_poly.pdbx_strand_id
1 'polypeptide(L)'
;MQPTLARMAGHNHGMIHADPAIIKWANMTTNRHKYFRWTRRTAWLTFAYVVLVPGILGTAGYMTDGKWEMRGKRRGDMISEF
;
A
#
# COMPACT_ATOMS: atom_id res chain seq x y z
N MET A 1 41.54 -27.25 -1.14
CA MET A 1 40.51 -27.61 -0.14
C MET A 1 39.71 -26.36 0.15
N GLN A 2 38.43 -26.31 -0.23
CA GLN A 2 37.55 -25.17 0.10
C GLN A 2 36.94 -25.42 1.48
N PRO A 3 37.02 -24.48 2.44
CA PRO A 3 36.48 -24.70 3.77
C PRO A 3 34.95 -24.74 3.73
N THR A 4 34.37 -25.85 4.19
CA THR A 4 32.92 -25.94 4.43
C THR A 4 32.61 -25.18 5.71
N LEU A 5 31.93 -24.02 5.60
CA LEU A 5 31.40 -23.30 6.76
C LEU A 5 30.31 -24.16 7.41
N ALA A 6 30.70 -24.94 8.44
CA ALA A 6 29.76 -25.71 9.24
C ALA A 6 28.94 -24.75 10.11
N ARG A 7 27.69 -24.48 9.71
CA ARG A 7 26.73 -23.71 10.50
C ARG A 7 26.18 -24.60 11.63
N MET A 8 26.87 -24.61 12.77
CA MET A 8 26.44 -25.31 13.99
C MET A 8 25.56 -24.41 14.86
N ALA A 9 24.36 -24.09 14.37
CA ALA A 9 23.31 -23.49 15.20
C ALA A 9 22.24 -24.56 15.45
N GLY A 10 21.89 -24.77 16.73
CA GLY A 10 21.03 -25.84 17.25
C GLY A 10 19.88 -26.23 16.32
N HIS A 11 19.88 -27.50 15.93
CA HIS A 11 18.95 -28.07 14.97
C HIS A 11 17.58 -28.32 15.63
N ASN A 12 16.84 -27.24 15.89
CA ASN A 12 15.42 -27.32 16.23
C ASN A 12 14.65 -27.68 14.96
N HIS A 13 14.67 -28.96 14.61
CA HIS A 13 13.85 -29.52 13.56
C HIS A 13 12.37 -29.22 13.85
N GLY A 14 11.78 -28.29 13.10
CA GLY A 14 10.33 -28.16 12.99
C GLY A 14 9.59 -27.93 14.30
N MET A 15 9.93 -26.85 15.03
CA MET A 15 9.14 -26.40 16.19
C MET A 15 7.65 -26.13 15.88
N ILE A 16 7.26 -26.09 14.61
CA ILE A 16 5.89 -25.94 14.14
C ILE A 16 5.67 -26.96 12.99
N HIS A 17 4.56 -27.70 13.05
CA HIS A 17 4.11 -28.51 11.93
C HIS A 17 3.79 -27.60 10.74
N ALA A 18 4.66 -27.58 9.74
CA ALA A 18 4.50 -26.71 8.59
C ALA A 18 3.53 -27.36 7.59
N ASP A 19 2.32 -26.80 7.49
CA ASP A 19 1.36 -27.21 6.47
C ASP A 19 1.87 -26.80 5.07
N PRO A 20 2.08 -27.75 4.14
CA PRO A 20 2.52 -27.44 2.78
C PRO A 20 1.59 -26.46 2.05
N ALA A 21 0.29 -26.45 2.34
CA ALA A 21 -0.66 -25.53 1.71
C ALA A 21 -0.42 -24.07 2.14
N ILE A 22 -0.19 -23.84 3.44
CA ILE A 22 0.13 -22.51 3.98
C ILE A 22 1.46 -22.01 3.42
N ILE A 23 2.48 -22.87 3.36
CA ILE A 23 3.78 -22.53 2.77
C ILE A 23 3.62 -22.13 1.29
N LYS A 24 2.83 -22.89 0.53
CA LYS A 24 2.55 -22.57 -0.88
C LYS A 24 1.83 -21.24 -1.04
N TRP A 25 0.80 -20.98 -0.23
CA TRP A 25 0.06 -19.71 -0.27
C TRP A 25 0.94 -18.52 0.08
N ALA A 26 1.77 -18.65 1.12
CA ALA A 26 2.74 -17.62 1.51
C ALA A 26 3.72 -17.34 0.35
N ASN A 27 4.27 -18.39 -0.26
CA ASN A 27 5.15 -18.26 -1.42
C ASN A 27 4.47 -17.59 -2.62
N MET A 28 3.21 -17.94 -2.93
CA MET A 28 2.46 -17.29 -4.01
C MET A 28 2.18 -15.81 -3.72
N THR A 29 1.86 -15.46 -2.47
CA THR A 29 1.55 -14.09 -2.07
C THR A 29 2.79 -13.21 -2.10
N THR A 30 3.90 -13.68 -1.51
CA THR A 30 5.18 -12.96 -1.50
C THR A 30 5.75 -12.77 -2.90
N ASN A 31 5.65 -13.79 -3.76
CA ASN A 31 6.19 -13.72 -5.12
C ASN A 31 5.19 -13.16 -6.15
N ARG A 32 4.04 -12.62 -5.74
CA ARG A 32 2.99 -12.12 -6.67
C ARG A 32 3.49 -11.08 -7.66
N HIS A 33 4.43 -10.22 -7.23
CA HIS A 33 5.05 -9.19 -8.07
C HIS A 33 5.85 -9.79 -9.24
N LYS A 34 6.45 -10.98 -9.07
CA LYS A 34 7.23 -11.64 -10.13
C LYS A 34 6.36 -12.12 -11.30
N TYR A 35 5.11 -12.47 -11.02
CA TYR A 35 4.16 -13.01 -12.01
C TYR A 35 3.12 -11.98 -12.45
N PHE A 36 3.33 -10.71 -12.12
CA PHE A 36 2.43 -9.64 -12.50
C PHE A 36 2.37 -9.45 -14.02
N ARG A 37 1.17 -9.12 -14.54
CA ARG A 37 0.94 -8.85 -15.96
C ARG A 37 0.06 -7.61 -16.13
N TRP A 38 0.39 -6.80 -17.12
CA TRP A 38 -0.47 -5.71 -17.56
C TRP A 38 -1.65 -6.28 -18.36
N THR A 39 -2.84 -6.09 -17.82
CA THR A 39 -4.12 -6.41 -18.44
C THR A 39 -4.96 -5.15 -18.45
N ARG A 40 -6.02 -5.09 -19.26
CA ARG A 40 -6.92 -3.91 -19.28
C ARG A 40 -7.44 -3.56 -17.87
N ARG A 41 -7.76 -4.57 -17.06
CA ARG A 41 -8.20 -4.40 -15.67
C ARG A 41 -7.10 -3.86 -14.76
N THR A 42 -5.93 -4.49 -14.75
CA THR A 42 -4.83 -4.08 -13.84
C THR A 42 -4.27 -2.72 -14.22
N ALA A 43 -4.16 -2.41 -15.51
CA ALA A 43 -3.78 -1.08 -15.99
C ALA A 43 -4.74 0.01 -15.52
N TRP A 44 -6.05 -0.20 -15.67
CA TRP A 44 -7.06 0.74 -15.21
C TRP A 44 -7.01 0.96 -13.69
N LEU A 45 -6.89 -0.12 -12.91
CA LEU A 45 -6.78 -0.02 -11.46
C LEU A 45 -5.53 0.74 -11.03
N THR A 46 -4.38 0.45 -11.63
CA THR A 46 -3.15 1.17 -11.31
C THR A 46 -3.28 2.66 -11.65
N PHE A 47 -3.81 3.01 -12.81
CA PHE A 47 -4.05 4.41 -13.18
C PHE A 47 -5.00 5.09 -12.19
N ALA A 48 -6.10 4.43 -11.82
CA ALA A 48 -7.09 5.00 -10.92
C ALA A 48 -6.48 5.35 -9.54
N TYR A 49 -5.71 4.44 -8.96
CA TYR A 49 -5.16 4.64 -7.61
C TYR A 49 -3.87 5.46 -7.57
N VAL A 50 -3.06 5.45 -8.63
CA VAL A 50 -1.79 6.19 -8.66
C VAL A 50 -1.98 7.61 -9.19
N VAL A 51 -2.92 7.83 -10.11
CA VAL A 51 -3.11 9.13 -10.77
C VAL A 51 -4.45 9.74 -10.44
N LEU A 52 -5.55 9.04 -10.71
CA LEU A 52 -6.88 9.64 -10.64
C LEU A 52 -7.28 10.03 -9.22
N VAL A 53 -7.14 9.13 -8.24
CA VAL A 53 -7.51 9.39 -6.84
C VAL A 53 -6.61 10.47 -6.23
N PRO A 54 -5.26 10.38 -6.28
CA PRO A 54 -4.41 11.46 -5.78
C PRO A 54 -4.62 12.78 -6.53
N GLY A 55 -4.88 12.74 -7.84
CA GLY A 55 -5.16 13.92 -8.64
C GLY A 55 -6.43 14.64 -8.20
N ILE A 56 -7.54 13.91 -8.03
CA ILE A 56 -8.80 14.48 -7.54
C ILE A 56 -8.60 15.05 -6.13
N LEU A 57 -8.01 14.28 -5.21
CA LEU A 57 -7.78 14.74 -3.83
C LEU A 57 -6.85 15.95 -3.77
N GLY A 58 -5.78 15.96 -4.56
CA GLY A 58 -4.85 17.08 -4.65
C GLY A 58 -5.55 18.34 -5.16
N THR A 59 -6.29 18.24 -6.27
CA THR A 59 -7.04 19.38 -6.82
C THR A 59 -8.09 19.91 -5.85
N ALA A 60 -8.87 19.04 -5.22
CA ALA A 60 -9.84 19.42 -4.21
C ALA A 60 -9.15 20.10 -3.01
N GLY A 61 -8.05 19.52 -2.53
CA GLY A 61 -7.22 20.09 -1.47
C GLY A 61 -6.79 21.52 -1.81
N TYR A 62 -6.13 21.72 -2.95
CA TYR A 62 -5.68 23.06 -3.38
C TYR A 62 -6.82 24.07 -3.59
N MET A 63 -8.00 23.62 -4.03
CA MET A 63 -9.17 24.51 -4.18
C MET A 63 -9.81 24.89 -2.84
N THR A 64 -9.68 24.04 -1.83
CA THR A 64 -10.26 24.25 -0.49
C THR A 64 -9.28 24.84 0.51
N ASP A 65 -7.98 24.83 0.18
CA ASP A 65 -6.93 25.33 1.06
C ASP A 65 -7.11 26.82 1.32
N GLY A 66 -7.11 27.20 2.60
CA GLY A 66 -7.40 28.57 3.05
C GLY A 66 -8.81 29.09 2.75
N LYS A 67 -9.69 28.29 2.13
CA LYS A 67 -11.04 28.76 1.76
C LYS A 67 -11.95 28.92 2.96
N TRP A 68 -11.83 28.04 3.95
CA TRP A 68 -12.79 27.93 5.06
C TRP A 68 -12.15 28.39 6.37
N GLU A 69 -12.60 29.53 6.91
CA GLU A 69 -12.22 30.01 8.25
C GLU A 69 -13.48 30.10 9.12
N MET A 70 -13.57 29.25 10.14
CA MET A 70 -14.74 29.19 11.03
C MET A 70 -14.53 29.93 12.35
N ARG A 71 -13.36 30.53 12.56
CA ARG A 71 -13.01 31.14 13.83
C ARG A 71 -13.81 32.43 14.06
N GLY A 72 -14.64 32.42 15.10
CA GLY A 72 -15.41 33.61 15.53
C GLY A 72 -16.60 34.01 14.65
N LYS A 73 -16.93 33.23 13.60
CA LYS A 73 -18.05 33.52 12.69
C LYS A 73 -19.41 33.35 13.41
N ARG A 74 -20.38 34.24 13.14
CA ARG A 74 -21.74 34.22 13.72
C ARG A 74 -22.78 33.80 12.68
N ARG A 75 -24.04 33.63 13.12
CA ARG A 75 -25.16 33.29 12.22
C ARG A 75 -25.32 34.38 11.15
N GLY A 76 -25.18 34.00 9.88
CA GLY A 76 -25.29 34.91 8.74
C GLY A 76 -23.95 35.38 8.18
N ASP A 77 -22.82 35.12 8.84
CA ASP A 77 -21.49 35.49 8.33
C ASP A 77 -21.00 34.51 7.26
N MET A 78 -20.30 35.04 6.25
CA MET A 78 -19.67 34.22 5.22
C MET A 78 -18.45 33.47 5.78
N ILE A 79 -18.45 32.15 5.58
CA ILE A 79 -17.39 31.22 6.04
C ILE A 79 -16.26 31.11 5.00
N SER A 80 -16.57 31.40 3.73
CA SER A 80 -15.58 31.38 2.64
C SER A 80 -14.77 32.69 2.60
N GLU A 81 -13.46 32.58 2.51
CA GLU A 81 -12.55 33.74 2.40
C GLU A 81 -12.38 34.24 0.94
N PHE A 82 -12.62 33.39 -0.05
CA PHE A 82 -12.60 33.71 -1.49
C PHE A 82 -13.57 32.85 -2.32
#